data_AF-A0ABD2PN84-F1
#
_entry.id   AF-A0ABD2PN84-F1
#
_cell.length_a   1.000
_cell.length_b   1.000
_cell.length_c   1.000
_cell.angle_alpha   90.00
_cell.angle_beta   90.00
_cell.angle_gamma   90.00
#
_symmetry.space_group_name_H-M   'P 1'
#
loop_
_entity.id
_entity.type
_entity.pdbx_description
1 polymer ?
#
loop_
_entity_poly.entity_id
_entity_poly.type
_entity_poly.pdbx_seq_one_letter_code
_entity_poly.pdbx_strand_id
1 'polypeptide(L)'
;YRCRFPLINPQTSQPYNCSGDQAPVNCYLAPGLSCSSNGQKVQQFNSYISCHIPKKSYSYSTALLLSVFGGIFALDRFYLGSYALGFFKLISFGGLGLWYLIDLILIAYEVLLPFNSTAFDRPYFESYQLVSASLEQ
;
A
#
# COMPACT_ATOMS: atom_id res chain seq x y z
N TYR A 1 2.53 25.76 -12.24
CA TYR A 1 3.16 24.80 -13.17
C TYR A 1 2.17 23.65 -13.38
N ARG A 2 2.30 22.89 -14.47
CA ARG A 2 1.46 21.71 -14.76
C ARG A 2 2.36 20.60 -15.27
N CYS A 3 2.09 19.35 -14.90
CA CYS A 3 2.89 18.21 -15.34
C CYS A 3 2.16 17.38 -16.39
N ARG A 4 2.91 16.73 -17.29
CA ARG A 4 2.35 15.75 -18.22
C ARG A 4 1.94 14.50 -17.44
N PHE A 5 0.78 13.94 -17.76
CA PHE A 5 0.37 12.67 -17.21
C PHE A 5 1.32 11.55 -17.71
N PRO A 6 1.89 10.72 -16.80
CA PRO A 6 2.70 9.58 -17.18
C PRO A 6 1.81 8.45 -17.73
N LEU A 7 2.40 7.57 -18.54
CA LEU A 7 1.72 6.35 -19.00
C LEU A 7 1.59 5.37 -17.83
N ILE A 8 0.37 4.94 -17.55
CA ILE A 8 0.03 4.05 -16.43
C ILE A 8 0.02 2.60 -16.94
N ASN A 9 0.68 1.70 -16.22
CA ASN A 9 0.63 0.27 -16.47
C ASN A 9 -0.71 -0.31 -15.97
N PRO A 10 -1.49 -1.01 -16.81
CA PRO A 10 -2.81 -1.52 -16.45
C PRO A 10 -2.80 -2.61 -15.38
N GLN A 11 -1.67 -3.27 -15.12
CA GLN A 11 -1.59 -4.33 -14.11
C GLN A 11 -1.21 -3.81 -12.72
N THR A 12 -0.39 -2.77 -12.64
CA THR A 12 0.12 -2.24 -11.36
C THR A 12 -0.54 -0.92 -10.97
N SER A 13 -1.31 -0.29 -11.88
CA SER A 13 -1.81 1.08 -11.73
C SER A 13 -0.70 2.11 -11.43
N GLN A 14 0.53 1.82 -11.87
CA GLN A 14 1.72 2.66 -11.63
C GLN A 14 2.31 3.19 -12.94
N PRO A 15 3.07 4.30 -12.91
CA PRO A 15 3.71 4.84 -14.09
C PRO A 15 4.80 3.91 -14.64
N TYR A 16 4.89 3.79 -15.97
CA TYR A 16 5.81 2.86 -16.65
C TYR A 16 7.30 3.14 -16.36
N ASN A 17 7.66 4.38 -16.05
CA ASN A 17 9.05 4.84 -15.86
C ASN A 17 9.46 4.92 -14.38
N CYS A 18 9.01 4.01 -13.53
CA CYS A 18 9.52 3.93 -12.15
C CYS A 18 10.94 3.36 -12.13
N SER A 19 11.91 4.17 -11.70
CA SER A 19 13.27 3.73 -11.43
C SER A 19 13.47 3.70 -9.92
N GLY A 20 13.13 2.58 -9.29
CA GLY A 20 12.98 2.53 -7.84
C GLY A 20 11.76 3.34 -7.37
N ASP A 21 11.86 3.97 -6.20
CA ASP A 21 10.74 4.64 -5.49
C ASP A 21 10.23 5.93 -6.19
N GLN A 22 10.79 6.29 -7.36
CA GLN A 22 10.52 7.55 -8.04
C GLN A 22 10.43 7.38 -9.56
N ALA A 23 9.52 8.13 -10.19
CA ALA A 23 9.42 8.26 -11.64
C ALA A 23 9.58 9.72 -12.07
N PRO A 24 10.39 10.02 -13.09
CA PRO A 24 10.49 11.37 -13.64
C PRO A 24 9.25 11.70 -14.49
N VAL A 25 8.68 12.87 -14.25
CA VAL A 25 7.62 13.47 -15.06
C VAL A 25 8.06 14.85 -15.55
N ASN A 26 7.71 15.16 -16.80
CA ASN A 26 8.02 16.46 -17.39
C ASN A 26 6.93 17.48 -17.01
N CYS A 27 7.33 18.60 -16.43
CA CYS A 27 6.46 19.68 -15.97
C CYS A 27 6.76 20.99 -16.67
N TYR A 28 5.70 21.73 -17.01
CA TYR A 28 5.75 23.02 -17.68
C TYR A 28 5.40 24.16 -16.71
N LEU A 29 6.05 25.30 -16.87
CA LEU A 29 5.75 26.52 -16.13
C LEU A 29 4.37 27.07 -16.50
N ALA A 30 3.77 27.85 -15.58
CA ALA A 30 2.51 28.52 -15.91
C ALA A 30 2.76 29.58 -17.00
N PRO A 31 1.78 29.87 -17.87
CA PRO A 31 1.92 30.89 -18.90
C PRO A 31 2.32 32.24 -18.28
N GLY A 32 3.33 32.90 -18.83
CA GLY A 32 3.81 34.21 -18.36
C GLY A 32 4.88 34.18 -17.26
N LEU A 33 5.30 33.00 -16.79
CA LEU A 33 6.43 32.85 -15.88
C LEU A 33 7.67 32.33 -16.62
N SER A 34 8.81 33.01 -16.48
CA SER A 34 10.10 32.58 -17.03
C SER A 34 11.11 32.35 -15.91
N CYS A 35 11.52 31.09 -15.71
CA CYS A 35 12.64 30.76 -14.83
C CYS A 35 13.93 30.75 -15.64
N SER A 36 15.03 31.25 -15.05
CA SER A 36 16.35 31.19 -15.64
C SER A 36 17.19 30.17 -14.87
N SER A 37 17.61 29.10 -15.54
CA SER A 37 18.58 28.15 -15.00
C SER A 37 19.90 28.36 -15.74
N ASN A 38 20.96 28.71 -15.02
CA ASN A 38 22.30 28.94 -15.57
C ASN A 38 22.31 29.95 -16.76
N GLY A 39 21.50 31.00 -16.66
CA GLY A 39 21.37 32.04 -17.70
C GLY A 39 20.45 31.68 -18.88
N GLN A 40 19.91 30.46 -18.93
CA GLN A 40 18.98 30.02 -19.97
C GLN A 40 17.53 30.03 -19.46
N LYS A 41 16.61 30.58 -20.28
CA LYS A 41 15.18 30.53 -19.99
C LYS A 41 14.68 29.09 -20.12
N VAL A 42 14.28 28.48 -19.02
CA VAL A 42 13.68 27.15 -18.99
C VAL A 42 12.16 27.28 -18.95
N GLN A 43 11.47 26.51 -19.81
CA GLN A 43 10.00 26.41 -19.81
C GLN A 43 9.51 25.08 -19.23
N GLN A 44 10.42 24.11 -19.12
CA GLN A 44 10.16 22.76 -18.66
C GLN A 44 11.19 22.35 -17.61
N PHE A 45 10.76 21.54 -16.67
CA PHE A 45 11.61 20.92 -15.66
C PHE A 45 11.14 19.50 -15.37
N ASN A 46 12.08 18.63 -15.03
CA ASN A 46 11.75 17.30 -14.55
C ASN A 46 11.38 17.39 -13.08
N SER A 47 10.20 16.89 -12.75
CA SER A 47 9.77 16.65 -11.38
C SER A 47 9.70 15.14 -11.14
N TYR A 48 9.79 14.73 -9.88
CA TYR A 48 9.74 13.33 -9.51
C TYR A 48 8.45 13.08 -8.76
N ILE A 49 7.68 12.10 -9.23
CA ILE A 49 6.54 11.57 -8.50
C ILE A 49 6.97 10.29 -7.78
N SER A 50 6.43 10.10 -6.58
CA SER A 50 6.68 8.87 -5.82
C SER A 50 5.97 7.70 -6.49
N CYS A 51 6.73 6.64 -6.76
CA CYS A 51 6.19 5.33 -7.10
C CYS A 51 6.01 4.56 -5.80
N HIS A 52 4.90 3.83 -5.67
CA HIS A 52 4.73 2.92 -4.54
C HIS A 52 5.31 1.57 -4.94
N ILE A 53 6.56 1.28 -4.59
CA ILE A 53 7.08 -0.09 -4.74
C ILE A 53 6.77 -0.86 -3.46
N PRO A 54 6.05 -2.00 -3.52
CA PRO A 54 5.88 -2.84 -2.36
C PRO A 54 7.23 -3.44 -1.97
N LYS A 55 7.91 -2.85 -0.97
CA LYS A 55 9.20 -3.33 -0.45
C LYS A 55 9.07 -4.68 0.26
N LYS A 56 7.86 -5.00 0.73
CA LYS A 56 7.46 -6.31 1.28
C LYS A 56 5.95 -6.44 1.16
N SER A 57 5.47 -7.25 0.21
CA SER A 57 4.05 -7.58 0.08
C SER A 57 3.72 -8.73 1.02
N TYR A 58 2.74 -8.52 1.90
CA TYR A 58 2.09 -9.59 2.64
C TYR A 58 0.72 -9.83 2.00
N SER A 59 0.36 -11.09 1.79
CA SER A 59 -0.94 -11.44 1.22
C SER A 59 -2.01 -11.42 2.30
N TYR A 60 -3.06 -10.63 2.08
CA TYR A 60 -4.18 -10.49 3.02
C TYR A 60 -4.88 -11.84 3.28
N SER A 61 -5.15 -12.61 2.23
CA SER A 61 -5.81 -13.92 2.34
C SER A 61 -5.00 -14.91 3.19
N THR A 62 -3.66 -14.89 3.08
CA THR A 62 -2.78 -15.72 3.90
C THR A 62 -2.81 -15.30 5.37
N ALA A 63 -2.82 -13.99 5.65
CA ALA A 63 -2.94 -13.47 7.01
C ALA A 63 -4.29 -13.86 7.65
N LEU A 64 -5.39 -13.79 6.90
CA LEU A 64 -6.71 -14.25 7.34
C LEU A 64 -6.74 -15.74 7.64
N LEU A 65 -6.22 -16.58 6.73
CA LEU A 65 -6.19 -18.03 6.93
C LEU A 65 -5.37 -18.39 8.17
N LEU A 66 -4.24 -17.71 8.36
CA LEU A 66 -3.36 -17.93 9.49
C LEU A 66 -3.97 -17.44 10.81
N SER A 67 -4.82 -16.40 10.77
CA SER A 67 -5.59 -15.94 11.93
C SER A 67 -6.68 -16.95 12.32
N VAL A 68 -7.37 -17.56 11.33
CA VAL A 68 -8.43 -18.55 11.57
C VAL A 68 -7.87 -19.87 12.10
N PHE A 69 -6.84 -20.43 11.46
CA PHE A 69 -6.29 -21.74 11.83
C PHE A 69 -5.17 -21.66 12.89
N GLY A 70 -4.47 -20.53 12.97
CA GLY A 70 -3.30 -20.34 13.84
C GLY A 70 -3.51 -19.34 14.98
N GLY A 71 -4.73 -18.85 15.19
CA GLY A 71 -5.03 -17.76 16.13
C GLY A 71 -4.74 -18.05 17.61
N ILE A 72 -4.83 -19.33 18.02
CA ILE A 72 -4.46 -19.77 19.39
C ILE A 72 -2.94 -19.67 19.62
N PHE A 73 -2.15 -19.90 18.57
CA PHE A 73 -0.69 -19.79 18.59
C PHE A 73 -0.18 -18.40 18.13
N ALA A 74 -1.08 -17.46 17.83
CA ALA A 74 -0.78 -16.12 17.32
C ALA A 74 0.12 -16.11 16.07
N LEU A 75 -0.02 -17.12 15.21
CA LEU A 75 0.81 -17.28 14.01
C LEU A 75 0.64 -16.12 13.03
N ASP A 76 -0.55 -15.52 12.96
CA ASP A 76 -0.82 -14.31 12.19
C ASP A 76 0.07 -13.13 12.62
N ARG A 77 0.23 -12.88 13.94
CA ARG A 77 1.07 -11.79 14.44
C ARG A 77 2.56 -12.04 14.24
N PHE A 78 3.00 -13.30 14.32
CA PHE A 78 4.36 -13.67 13.97
C PHE A 78 4.64 -13.49 12.48
N TYR A 79 3.66 -13.76 11.60
CA TYR A 79 3.76 -13.54 10.17
C TYR A 79 3.88 -12.05 9.81
N LEU A 80 3.13 -11.17 10.50
CA LEU A 80 3.22 -9.72 10.32
C LEU A 80 4.47 -9.08 10.99
N GLY A 81 5.25 -9.83 11.77
CA GLY A 81 6.46 -9.35 12.44
C GLY A 81 6.23 -8.66 13.79
N SER A 82 5.04 -8.79 14.38
CA SER A 82 4.69 -8.24 15.69
C SER A 82 4.82 -9.29 16.80
N TYR A 83 6.05 -9.74 17.03
CA TYR A 83 6.38 -10.81 17.97
C TYR A 83 5.98 -10.49 19.41
N ALA A 84 6.10 -9.23 19.84
CA ALA A 84 5.79 -8.81 21.21
C ALA A 84 4.32 -9.04 21.60
N LEU A 85 3.39 -8.70 20.71
CA LEU A 85 1.96 -8.94 20.92
C LEU A 85 1.60 -10.43 20.82
N GLY A 86 2.27 -11.17 19.93
CA GLY A 86 2.14 -12.63 19.85
C GLY A 86 2.55 -13.34 21.15
N PHE A 87 3.71 -12.98 21.72
CA PHE A 87 4.17 -13.54 22.99
C PHE A 87 3.27 -13.16 24.17
N PHE A 88 2.77 -11.92 24.23
CA PHE A 88 1.84 -11.49 25.28
C PHE A 88 0.53 -12.30 25.27
N LYS A 89 0.08 -12.66 24.06
CA LYS A 89 -1.09 -13.54 23.84
C LYS A 89 -0.84 -14.96 24.35
N LEU A 90 0.37 -15.51 24.13
CA LEU A 90 0.77 -16.83 24.63
C LEU A 90 0.92 -16.86 26.16
N ILE A 91 1.53 -15.83 26.75
CA ILE A 91 1.73 -15.71 28.20
C ILE A 91 0.40 -15.57 28.95
N SER A 92 -0.58 -14.89 28.35
CA SER A 92 -1.95 -14.79 28.91
C SER A 92 -2.81 -16.04 28.66
N PHE A 93 -2.19 -17.21 28.42
CA PHE A 93 -2.87 -18.48 28.16
C PHE A 93 -3.74 -18.49 26.89
N GLY A 94 -3.40 -17.67 25.89
CA GLY A 94 -4.19 -17.53 24.66
C GLY A 94 -5.59 -16.94 24.92
N GLY A 95 -5.78 -16.29 26.07
CA GLY A 95 -7.01 -15.71 26.60
C GLY A 95 -8.33 -16.15 25.96
N LEU A 96 -8.77 -17.38 26.27
CA LEU A 96 -10.19 -17.84 26.34
C LEU A 96 -11.18 -17.30 25.28
N GLY A 97 -10.74 -16.96 24.07
CA GLY A 97 -11.55 -16.40 22.98
C GLY A 97 -11.68 -14.86 22.93
N LEU A 98 -11.34 -14.12 24.00
CA LEU A 98 -11.40 -12.65 23.99
C LEU A 98 -10.31 -12.04 23.08
N TRP A 99 -9.14 -12.67 23.10
CA TRP A 99 -8.00 -12.31 22.26
C TRP A 99 -8.21 -12.65 20.78
N TYR A 100 -9.06 -13.64 20.48
CA TYR A 100 -9.49 -13.94 19.11
C TYR A 100 -10.39 -12.83 18.57
N LEU A 101 -11.35 -12.35 19.39
CA LEU A 101 -12.26 -11.26 19.01
C LEU A 101 -11.51 -9.94 18.76
N ILE A 102 -10.53 -9.62 19.62
CA ILE A 102 -9.69 -8.44 19.47
C ILE A 102 -8.89 -8.52 18.16
N ASP A 103 -8.23 -9.64 17.87
CA ASP A 103 -7.48 -9.78 16.61
C ASP A 103 -8.34 -9.70 15.36
N LEU A 104 -9.54 -10.29 15.38
CA LEU A 104 -10.49 -10.23 14.27
C LEU A 104 -10.95 -8.80 14.01
N ILE A 105 -11.28 -8.04 15.06
CA ILE A 105 -11.65 -6.62 14.96
C ILE A 105 -10.47 -5.80 14.42
N LEU A 106 -9.25 -5.99 14.94
CA LEU A 106 -8.10 -5.19 14.52
C LEU A 106 -7.70 -5.44 13.06
N ILE A 107 -7.87 -6.65 12.54
CA ILE A 107 -7.66 -6.97 11.11
C ILE A 107 -8.80 -6.38 10.26
N ALA A 108 -10.05 -6.52 10.71
CA ALA A 108 -11.23 -6.06 9.96
C ALA A 108 -11.26 -4.53 9.78
N TYR A 109 -10.81 -3.78 10.78
CA TYR A 109 -10.78 -2.31 10.71
C TYR A 109 -9.59 -1.76 9.92
N GLU A 110 -8.71 -2.60 9.34
CA GLU A 110 -7.46 -2.19 8.66
C GLU A 110 -6.53 -1.29 9.50
N VAL A 111 -6.80 -1.17 10.81
CA VAL A 111 -6.04 -0.32 11.73
C VAL A 111 -4.65 -0.90 12.00
N LEU A 112 -4.51 -2.23 11.91
CA LEU A 112 -3.20 -2.89 11.98
C LEU A 112 -2.60 -3.10 10.59
N LEU A 113 -1.83 -2.10 10.15
CA LEU A 113 -0.86 -2.30 9.08
C LEU A 113 0.32 -3.14 9.60
N PRO A 114 0.98 -3.94 8.74
CA PRO A 114 2.19 -4.65 9.15
C PRO A 114 3.26 -3.63 9.52
N PHE A 115 4.05 -3.92 10.56
CA PHE A 115 4.94 -2.96 11.22
C PHE A 115 5.94 -2.25 10.28
N ASN A 116 6.22 -2.85 9.12
CA ASN A 116 7.15 -2.35 8.11
C ASN A 116 6.54 -2.14 6.70
N SER A 117 5.21 -2.23 6.56
CA SER A 117 4.57 -2.04 5.25
C SER A 117 3.38 -1.11 5.36
N THR A 118 3.26 -0.22 4.39
CA THR A 118 2.20 0.79 4.34
C THR A 118 0.85 0.25 3.83
N ALA A 119 0.81 -0.99 3.32
CA ALA A 119 -0.41 -1.66 2.87
C ALA A 119 -0.20 -3.18 2.74
N PHE A 120 -1.30 -3.94 2.83
CA PHE A 120 -1.36 -5.32 2.35
C PHE A 120 -1.44 -5.34 0.82
N ASP A 121 -0.88 -6.39 0.21
CA ASP A 121 -1.09 -6.63 -1.22
C ASP A 121 -2.51 -7.18 -1.40
N ARG A 122 -3.45 -6.28 -1.70
CA ARG A 122 -4.81 -6.64 -2.04
C ARG A 122 -4.87 -6.89 -3.55
N PRO A 123 -5.46 -8.01 -4.00
CA PRO A 123 -5.83 -8.12 -5.38
C PRO A 123 -6.89 -7.03 -5.66
N TYR A 124 -6.49 -5.96 -6.36
CA TYR A 124 -7.40 -4.96 -6.93
C TYR A 124 -8.42 -5.58 -7.91
N PHE A 125 -8.29 -6.89 -8.18
CA PHE A 125 -9.10 -7.67 -9.08
C PHE A 125 -10.55 -7.86 -8.59
N GLU A 126 -10.80 -7.89 -7.28
CA GLU A 126 -12.16 -8.05 -6.75
C GLU A 126 -12.94 -6.74 -6.62
N SER A 127 -12.26 -5.61 -6.38
CA SER A 127 -12.92 -4.31 -6.24
C SER A 127 -13.33 -3.68 -7.57
N TYR A 128 -12.58 -3.90 -8.68
CA TYR A 128 -13.03 -3.40 -9.99
C TYR A 128 -14.29 -4.10 -10.45
N GLN A 129 -14.46 -5.40 -10.15
CA GLN A 129 -15.58 -6.19 -10.67
C GLN A 129 -16.90 -5.80 -10.00
N LEU A 130 -16.84 -5.35 -8.74
CA LEU A 130 -17.96 -4.75 -8.02
C LEU A 130 -18.29 -3.33 -8.52
N VAL A 131 -17.27 -2.52 -8.86
CA VAL A 131 -17.46 -1.16 -9.39
C VAL A 131 -17.97 -1.18 -10.84
N SER A 132 -17.50 -2.11 -11.68
CA SER A 132 -18.04 -2.28 -13.03
C SER A 132 -19.50 -2.75 -13.00
N ALA A 133 -19.85 -3.66 -12.09
CA ALA A 133 -21.23 -4.13 -11.91
C ALA A 133 -22.19 -3.04 -11.42
N SER A 134 -21.69 -1.98 -10.77
CA SER A 134 -22.49 -0.83 -10.31
C SER A 134 -22.52 0.34 -11.30
N LEU A 135 -21.73 0.32 -12.38
CA LEU A 135 -21.80 1.29 -13.48
C LEU A 135 -22.71 0.83 -14.63
N GLU A 136 -23.19 -0.42 -14.61
CA GLU A 136 -24.16 -0.98 -15.57
C GLU A 136 -25.61 -1.02 -15.07
N GLN A 137 -25.91 -0.45 -13.89
CA GLN A 137 -27.28 -0.25 -13.37
C GLN A 137 -27.67 1.22 -13.39
#